data_AF-A0AAW4N686-F1
#
_entry.id   AF-A0AAW4N686-F1
#
_cell.length_a   1.000
_cell.length_b   1.000
_cell.length_c   1.000
_cell.angle_alpha   90.00
_cell.angle_beta   90.00
_cell.angle_gamma   90.00
#
_symmetry.space_group_name_H-M   'P 1'
#
loop_
_entity.id
_entity.type
_entity.pdbx_description
1 polymer ?
#
loop_
_entity_poly.entity_id
_entity_poly.type
_entity_poly.pdbx_seq_one_letter_code
_entity_poly.pdbx_strand_id
1 'polypeptide(L)'
;MKKYLFCLLQVVLPLAVCAQGFSSDKVAFTNFLVRMYNNAPFEGVRAVNDYDNAYLISVLALDGEKYKKNESIISRVASVKAMAQASRYLNGSNITQEMIIHTTEKSDGTSDVEILELIHENSVGYVKAMELLTNFVRSDGKQVFIFASKLNNNK
;
A
#
# COMPACT_ATOMS: atom_id res chain seq x y z
N MET A 1 8.57 -17.83 50.91
CA MET A 1 8.09 -17.94 49.51
C MET A 1 7.37 -16.69 49.02
N LYS A 2 6.36 -16.15 49.73
CA LYS A 2 5.65 -14.90 49.34
C LYS A 2 6.55 -13.66 49.10
N LYS A 3 7.61 -13.48 49.90
CA LYS A 3 8.54 -12.34 49.75
C LYS A 3 9.39 -12.40 48.46
N TYR A 4 9.82 -13.59 48.04
CA TYR A 4 10.55 -13.78 46.79
C TYR A 4 9.65 -13.64 45.56
N LEU A 5 8.39 -14.08 45.67
CA LEU A 5 7.38 -13.88 44.62
C LEU A 5 7.08 -12.39 44.40
N PHE A 6 7.06 -11.59 45.47
CA PHE A 6 6.85 -10.15 45.39
C PHE A 6 8.05 -9.44 44.72
N CYS A 7 9.29 -9.82 45.05
CA CYS A 7 10.47 -9.29 44.34
C CYS A 7 10.49 -9.67 42.86
N LEU A 8 10.09 -10.90 42.52
CA LEU A 8 10.01 -11.34 41.11
C LEU A 8 8.98 -10.51 40.33
N LEU A 9 7.83 -10.21 40.93
CA LEU A 9 6.78 -9.39 40.33
C LEU A 9 7.24 -7.95 40.06
N GLN A 10 8.03 -7.36 40.98
CA GLN A 10 8.55 -6.01 40.81
C GLN A 10 9.61 -5.89 39.70
N VAL A 11 10.32 -6.98 39.37
CA VAL A 11 11.30 -6.99 38.27
C VAL A 11 10.62 -7.20 36.90
N VAL A 12 9.47 -7.89 36.85
CA VAL A 12 8.77 -8.18 35.58
C VAL A 12 7.92 -7.01 35.08
N LEU A 13 7.35 -6.19 35.98
CA LEU A 13 6.54 -5.02 35.58
C LEU A 13 7.27 -3.98 34.68
N PRO A 14 8.51 -3.54 34.98
CA PRO A 14 9.19 -2.53 34.17
C PRO A 14 9.58 -3.04 32.77
N LEU A 15 9.80 -4.36 32.62
CA LEU A 15 10.10 -4.97 31.31
C LEU A 15 8.90 -4.91 30.34
N ALA A 16 7.67 -4.91 30.85
CA ALA A 16 6.46 -4.80 30.03
C ALA A 16 6.19 -3.37 29.52
N VAL A 17 6.68 -2.34 30.23
CA VAL A 17 6.45 -0.93 29.87
C VAL A 17 7.43 -0.46 28.78
N CYS A 18 8.67 -0.95 28.79
CA CYS A 18 9.70 -0.59 27.82
C CYS A 18 9.52 -1.23 26.42
N ALA A 19 8.48 -2.05 26.20
CA ALA A 19 8.25 -2.79 24.96
C ALA A 19 7.37 -2.05 23.92
N GLN A 20 6.87 -0.84 24.21
CA GLN A 20 5.85 -0.17 23.38
C GLN A 20 6.40 0.70 22.23
N GLY A 21 7.71 0.77 22.03
CA GLY A 21 8.34 1.72 21.11
C GLY A 21 8.52 1.29 19.66
N PHE A 22 7.99 0.14 19.23
CA PHE A 22 8.14 -0.26 17.82
C PHE A 22 7.09 0.44 16.95
N SER A 23 7.54 1.40 16.13
CA SER A 23 6.79 1.98 15.00
C SER A 23 5.78 3.11 15.29
N SER A 24 5.87 3.80 16.44
CA SER A 24 4.97 4.92 16.77
C SER A 24 4.90 5.99 15.68
N ASP A 25 6.05 6.35 15.12
CA ASP A 25 6.16 7.46 14.16
C ASP A 25 5.54 7.08 12.82
N LYS A 26 5.74 5.84 12.38
CA LYS A 26 5.10 5.29 11.17
C LYS A 26 3.58 5.21 11.31
N VAL A 27 3.08 4.85 12.49
CA VAL A 27 1.65 4.82 12.78
C VAL A 27 1.07 6.23 12.76
N ALA A 28 1.75 7.20 13.37
CA ALA A 28 1.36 8.61 13.32
C ALA A 28 1.33 9.15 11.88
N PHE A 29 2.37 8.86 11.09
CA PHE A 29 2.46 9.24 9.68
C PHE A 29 1.35 8.61 8.83
N THR A 30 1.11 7.31 8.99
CA THR A 30 0.02 6.60 8.29
C THR A 30 -1.33 7.24 8.62
N ASN A 31 -1.60 7.52 9.90
CA ASN A 31 -2.84 8.17 10.33
C ASN A 31 -2.99 9.58 9.77
N PHE A 32 -1.89 10.34 9.69
CA PHE A 32 -1.88 11.64 9.03
C PHE A 32 -2.28 11.53 7.55
N LEU A 33 -1.70 10.57 6.81
CA LEU A 33 -2.04 10.35 5.40
C LEU A 33 -3.52 9.96 5.20
N VAL A 34 -4.07 9.14 6.08
CA VAL A 34 -5.51 8.79 6.05
C VAL A 34 -6.38 10.01 6.27
N ARG A 35 -6.04 10.88 7.24
CA ARG A 35 -6.78 12.14 7.47
C ARG A 35 -6.66 13.09 6.30
N MET A 36 -5.47 13.21 5.72
CA MET A 36 -5.23 14.01 4.52
C MET A 36 -6.09 13.53 3.35
N TYR A 37 -6.15 12.22 3.13
CA TYR A 37 -7.00 11.62 2.10
C TYR A 37 -8.49 11.86 2.37
N ASN A 38 -8.96 11.65 3.60
CA ASN A 38 -10.37 11.85 3.94
C ASN A 38 -10.82 13.31 3.83
N ASN A 39 -9.92 14.26 4.10
CA ASN A 39 -10.21 15.69 3.95
C ASN A 39 -10.28 16.11 2.47
N ALA A 40 -9.38 15.60 1.64
CA ALA A 40 -9.34 15.88 0.21
C ALA A 40 -8.90 14.63 -0.57
N PRO A 41 -9.85 13.79 -1.02
CA PRO A 41 -9.54 12.56 -1.73
C PRO A 41 -8.74 12.85 -3.01
N PHE A 42 -7.67 12.10 -3.21
CA PHE A 42 -6.85 12.20 -4.41
C PHE A 42 -6.34 10.82 -4.83
N GLU A 43 -6.00 10.70 -6.11
CA GLU A 43 -5.39 9.50 -6.68
C GLU A 43 -4.13 9.90 -7.43
N GLY A 44 -3.12 9.04 -7.43
CA GLY A 44 -1.82 9.31 -8.04
C GLY A 44 -0.69 9.53 -7.03
N VAL A 45 0.41 10.14 -7.50
CA VAL A 45 1.66 10.28 -6.74
C VAL A 45 1.81 11.68 -6.18
N ARG A 46 2.27 11.78 -4.93
CA ARG A 46 2.65 13.06 -4.30
C ARG A 46 3.91 12.90 -3.47
N ALA A 47 4.71 13.95 -3.39
CA ALA A 47 5.77 14.05 -2.39
C ALA A 47 5.19 14.68 -1.12
N VAL A 48 5.40 14.03 0.02
CA VAL A 48 4.97 14.50 1.34
C VAL A 48 6.19 14.51 2.25
N ASN A 49 6.41 15.63 2.91
CA ASN A 49 7.49 15.77 3.88
C ASN A 49 6.98 15.44 5.28
N ASP A 50 7.72 14.59 5.97
CA ASP A 50 7.76 14.50 7.41
C ASP A 50 8.78 15.52 7.96
N TYR A 51 8.89 15.66 9.28
CA TYR A 51 9.82 16.60 9.92
C TYR A 51 11.26 16.42 9.44
N ASP A 52 11.72 15.17 9.32
CA ASP A 52 13.12 14.85 9.00
C ASP A 52 13.30 14.17 7.63
N ASN A 53 12.22 13.73 6.99
CA ASN A 53 12.28 12.86 5.81
C ASN A 53 11.27 13.27 4.73
N ALA A 54 11.64 13.13 3.46
CA ALA A 54 10.69 13.24 2.36
C ALA A 54 10.22 11.84 1.94
N TYR A 55 8.92 11.69 1.71
CA TYR A 55 8.31 10.45 1.24
C TYR A 55 7.58 10.68 -0.08
N LEU A 56 7.77 9.76 -1.01
CA LEU A 56 6.93 9.65 -2.19
C LEU A 56 5.77 8.71 -1.88
N ILE A 57 4.55 9.23 -1.94
CA ILE A 57 3.34 8.43 -1.72
C ILE A 57 2.62 8.18 -3.04
N SER A 58 2.06 6.99 -3.22
CA SER A 58 1.14 6.65 -4.33
C SER A 58 -0.18 6.17 -3.73
N VAL A 59 -1.27 6.81 -4.16
CA VAL A 59 -2.63 6.49 -3.71
C VAL A 59 -3.45 5.97 -4.87
N LEU A 60 -4.07 4.80 -4.67
CA LEU A 60 -4.85 4.09 -5.68
C LEU A 60 -6.21 3.74 -5.10
N ALA A 61 -7.29 4.02 -5.82
CA ALA A 61 -8.61 3.49 -5.52
C ALA A 61 -8.97 2.42 -6.56
N LEU A 62 -9.02 1.16 -6.15
CA LEU A 62 -9.35 0.03 -7.03
C LEU A 62 -10.76 -0.47 -6.72
N ASP A 63 -11.50 -0.80 -7.78
CA ASP A 63 -12.81 -1.45 -7.66
C ASP A 63 -12.62 -2.95 -7.39
N GLY A 64 -13.12 -3.42 -6.24
CA GLY A 64 -13.02 -4.82 -5.82
C GLY A 64 -13.85 -5.78 -6.67
N GLU A 65 -14.93 -5.31 -7.29
CA GLU A 65 -15.81 -6.14 -8.13
C GLU A 65 -15.06 -6.61 -9.38
N LYS A 66 -14.20 -5.75 -9.94
CA LYS A 66 -13.36 -6.05 -11.11
C LYS A 66 -12.40 -7.23 -10.89
N TYR A 67 -12.02 -7.50 -9.64
CA TYR A 67 -11.07 -8.54 -9.27
C TYR A 67 -11.72 -9.71 -8.51
N LYS A 68 -13.03 -9.91 -8.69
CA LYS A 68 -13.80 -10.98 -8.03
C LYS A 68 -13.63 -10.98 -6.50
N LYS A 69 -13.43 -9.80 -5.89
CA LYS A 69 -13.17 -9.61 -4.44
C LYS A 69 -11.98 -10.41 -3.90
N ASN A 70 -11.02 -10.77 -4.74
CA ASN A 70 -9.82 -11.49 -4.31
C ASN A 70 -8.76 -10.50 -3.80
N GLU A 71 -8.57 -10.47 -2.48
CA GLU A 71 -7.65 -9.54 -1.79
C GLU A 71 -6.19 -9.69 -2.23
N SER A 72 -5.74 -10.91 -2.54
CA SER A 72 -4.37 -11.17 -2.98
C SER A 72 -4.10 -10.60 -4.37
N ILE A 73 -5.05 -10.77 -5.29
CA ILE A 73 -4.95 -10.25 -6.66
C ILE A 73 -4.98 -8.73 -6.65
N ILE A 74 -5.95 -8.11 -5.95
CA ILE A 74 -6.07 -6.66 -5.91
C ILE A 74 -4.85 -6.00 -5.24
N SER A 75 -4.29 -6.60 -4.19
CA SER A 75 -3.10 -6.08 -3.51
C SER A 75 -1.86 -6.15 -4.41
N ARG A 76 -1.72 -7.22 -5.21
CA ARG A 76 -0.64 -7.36 -6.19
C ARG A 76 -0.79 -6.37 -7.35
N VAL A 77 -2.00 -6.18 -7.85
CA VAL A 77 -2.28 -5.17 -8.89
C VAL A 77 -2.02 -3.77 -8.35
N ALA A 78 -2.43 -3.48 -7.11
CA ALA A 78 -2.18 -2.20 -6.45
C ALA A 78 -0.69 -1.92 -6.30
N SER A 79 0.11 -2.90 -5.85
CA SER A 79 1.55 -2.71 -5.69
C SER A 79 2.26 -2.42 -7.01
N VAL A 80 1.92 -3.15 -8.08
CA VAL A 80 2.50 -2.92 -9.41
C VAL A 80 2.08 -1.56 -9.97
N LYS A 81 0.79 -1.17 -9.83
CA LYS A 81 0.32 0.16 -10.26
C LYS A 81 0.98 1.28 -9.48
N ALA A 82 1.23 1.09 -8.18
CA ALA A 82 1.90 2.09 -7.34
C ALA A 82 3.36 2.30 -7.76
N MET A 83 4.10 1.20 -7.98
CA MET A 83 5.47 1.24 -8.49
C MET A 83 5.54 1.93 -9.85
N ALA A 84 4.64 1.55 -10.77
CA ALA A 84 4.52 2.17 -12.09
C ALA A 84 4.26 3.69 -12.00
N GLN A 85 3.35 4.12 -11.14
CA GLN A 85 3.06 5.53 -10.92
C GLN A 85 4.28 6.28 -10.37
N ALA A 86 4.97 5.71 -9.37
CA ALA A 86 6.16 6.29 -8.78
C ALA A 86 7.34 6.39 -9.76
N SER A 87 7.56 5.35 -10.58
CA SER A 87 8.58 5.35 -11.64
C SER A 87 8.30 6.44 -12.69
N ARG A 88 7.04 6.60 -13.11
CA ARG A 88 6.64 7.70 -14.02
C ARG A 88 6.93 9.07 -13.41
N TYR A 89 6.62 9.26 -12.14
CA TYR A 89 6.83 10.53 -11.44
C TYR A 89 8.32 10.88 -11.31
N LEU A 90 9.18 9.91 -10.98
CA LEU A 90 10.61 10.16 -10.77
C LEU A 90 11.41 10.25 -12.07
N ASN A 91 11.10 9.44 -13.07
CA ASN A 91 11.98 9.22 -14.23
C ASN A 91 11.32 9.43 -15.59
N GLY A 92 10.03 9.80 -15.67
CA GLY A 92 9.34 10.02 -16.93
C GLY A 92 9.13 8.75 -17.78
N SER A 93 8.91 7.60 -17.13
CA SER A 93 8.74 6.29 -17.79
C SER A 93 7.52 6.23 -18.73
N ASN A 94 7.67 5.50 -19.85
CA ASN A 94 6.58 5.12 -20.74
C ASN A 94 6.11 3.70 -20.38
N ILE A 95 4.85 3.53 -20.02
CA ILE A 95 4.27 2.24 -19.57
C ILE A 95 3.05 1.94 -20.41
N THR A 96 3.06 0.77 -21.05
CA THR A 96 1.92 0.20 -21.76
C THR A 96 1.17 -0.75 -20.83
N GLN A 97 -0.15 -0.56 -20.72
CA GLN A 97 -1.05 -1.42 -19.95
C GLN A 97 -2.00 -2.10 -20.92
N GLU A 98 -2.05 -3.42 -20.90
CA GLU A 98 -2.96 -4.22 -21.71
C GLU A 98 -3.85 -5.07 -20.80
N MET A 99 -5.16 -5.00 -21.01
CA MET A 99 -6.14 -5.81 -20.30
C MET A 99 -6.85 -6.70 -21.30
N ILE A 100 -6.63 -8.01 -21.20
CA ILE A 100 -7.26 -9.01 -22.06
C ILE A 100 -8.32 -9.72 -21.22
N ILE A 101 -9.58 -9.63 -21.65
CA ILE A 101 -10.71 -10.33 -21.03
C ILE A 101 -11.06 -11.51 -21.94
N HIS A 102 -10.58 -12.70 -21.60
CA HIS A 102 -10.97 -13.95 -22.25
C HIS A 102 -12.33 -14.39 -21.73
N THR A 103 -13.32 -14.50 -22.62
CA THR A 103 -14.64 -15.06 -22.31
C THR A 103 -14.80 -16.33 -23.11
N THR A 104 -14.83 -17.49 -22.45
CA THR A 104 -15.11 -18.79 -23.07
C THR A 104 -16.51 -19.24 -22.69
N GLU A 105 -17.40 -19.35 -23.67
CA GLU A 105 -18.71 -19.97 -23.47
C GLU A 105 -18.57 -21.49 -23.53
N LYS A 106 -18.98 -22.17 -22.46
CA LYS A 106 -19.11 -23.63 -22.43
C LYS A 106 -20.44 -24.03 -23.08
N SER A 107 -20.49 -25.26 -23.61
CA SER A 107 -21.68 -25.87 -24.20
C SER A 107 -22.93 -25.87 -23.29
N ASP A 108 -22.71 -25.73 -21.98
CA ASP A 108 -23.74 -25.78 -20.94
C ASP A 108 -24.34 -24.40 -20.64
N GLY A 109 -24.03 -23.37 -21.44
CA GLY A 109 -24.54 -21.99 -21.29
C GLY A 109 -23.89 -21.19 -20.16
N THR A 110 -22.81 -21.72 -19.56
CA THR A 110 -22.00 -21.00 -18.57
C THR A 110 -20.77 -20.37 -19.23
N SER A 111 -20.45 -19.13 -18.88
CA SER A 111 -19.30 -18.39 -19.42
C SER A 111 -18.16 -18.33 -18.40
N ASP A 112 -16.99 -18.85 -18.75
CA ASP A 112 -15.77 -18.65 -17.97
C ASP A 112 -15.11 -17.33 -18.42
N VAL A 113 -14.90 -16.41 -17.47
CA VAL A 113 -14.22 -15.13 -17.71
C VAL A 113 -12.85 -15.14 -17.04
N GLU A 114 -11.81 -15.13 -17.87
CA GLU A 114 -10.40 -14.98 -17.50
C GLU A 114 -9.95 -13.55 -17.78
N ILE A 115 -9.41 -12.87 -16.76
CA ILE A 115 -8.90 -11.49 -16.88
C ILE A 115 -7.38 -11.56 -16.76
N LEU A 116 -6.69 -11.26 -17.86
CA LEU A 116 -5.23 -11.15 -17.94
C LEU A 116 -4.87 -9.67 -18.01
N GLU A 117 -4.19 -9.14 -16.97
CA GLU A 117 -3.66 -7.78 -16.97
C GLU A 117 -2.14 -7.83 -17.15
N LEU A 118 -1.66 -7.39 -18.31
CA LEU A 118 -0.24 -7.31 -18.65
C LEU A 118 0.24 -5.87 -18.51
N ILE A 119 1.22 -5.64 -17.65
CA ILE A 119 1.83 -4.33 -17.42
C ILE A 119 3.29 -4.41 -17.85
N HIS A 120 3.66 -3.65 -18.88
CA HIS A 120 5.03 -3.59 -19.39
C HIS A 120 5.61 -2.19 -19.12
N GLU A 121 6.75 -2.14 -18.43
CA GLU A 121 7.40 -0.90 -18.02
C GLU A 121 8.80 -0.82 -18.62
N ASN A 122 9.08 0.26 -19.36
CA ASN A 122 10.42 0.60 -19.83
C ASN A 122 10.84 1.91 -19.15
N SER A 123 11.87 1.85 -18.29
CA SER A 123 12.31 2.99 -17.48
C SER A 123 13.82 3.00 -17.28
N VAL A 124 14.42 4.19 -17.31
CA VAL A 124 15.84 4.45 -17.03
C VAL A 124 16.14 4.32 -15.51
N GLY A 125 15.11 4.33 -14.67
CA GLY A 125 15.19 4.04 -13.23
C GLY A 125 13.89 3.39 -12.71
N TYR A 126 14.02 2.26 -12.02
CA TYR A 126 12.89 1.48 -11.51
C TYR A 126 12.75 1.67 -9.99
N VAL A 127 11.55 2.06 -9.53
CA VAL A 127 11.25 2.07 -8.09
C VAL A 127 11.01 0.63 -7.64
N LYS A 128 12.08 0.00 -7.11
CA LYS A 128 12.14 -1.44 -6.83
C LYS A 128 11.02 -1.95 -5.93
N ALA A 129 10.62 -1.15 -4.94
CA ALA A 129 9.51 -1.47 -4.06
C ALA A 129 8.97 -0.19 -3.41
N MET A 130 7.64 -0.11 -3.29
CA MET A 130 6.97 0.81 -2.38
C MET A 130 6.36 0.01 -1.24
N GLU A 131 6.46 0.53 -0.02
CA GLU A 131 5.87 -0.09 1.16
C GLU A 131 4.37 0.23 1.22
N LEU A 132 3.53 -0.78 1.48
CA LEU A 132 2.12 -0.56 1.79
C LEU A 132 2.00 0.00 3.22
N LEU A 133 1.46 1.20 3.36
CA LEU A 133 1.22 1.81 4.67
C LEU A 133 -0.14 1.42 5.24
N THR A 134 -1.18 1.49 4.40
CA THR A 134 -2.54 1.15 4.80
C THR A 134 -3.43 0.90 3.58
N ASN A 135 -4.51 0.16 3.81
CA ASN A 135 -5.62 0.03 2.90
C ASN A 135 -6.94 0.22 3.67
N PHE A 136 -7.97 0.74 2.99
CA PHE A 136 -9.31 0.86 3.57
C PHE A 136 -10.35 0.96 2.46
N VAL A 137 -11.61 0.67 2.79
CA VAL A 137 -12.73 0.78 1.85
C VAL A 137 -13.32 2.18 1.98
N ARG A 138 -13.41 2.90 0.86
CA ARG A 138 -14.07 4.21 0.78
C ARG A 138 -15.59 4.01 0.68
N SER A 139 -16.36 5.05 1.00
CA SER A 139 -17.83 5.02 1.00
C SER A 139 -18.48 4.61 -0.35
N ASP A 140 -17.73 4.68 -1.45
CA ASP A 140 -18.14 4.25 -2.79
C ASP A 140 -17.84 2.77 -3.09
N GLY A 141 -17.36 2.01 -2.10
CA GLY A 141 -17.05 0.58 -2.24
C GLY A 141 -15.68 0.29 -2.85
N LYS A 142 -14.91 1.31 -3.25
CA LYS A 142 -13.54 1.12 -3.76
C LYS A 142 -12.55 0.89 -2.62
N GLN A 143 -11.60 0.00 -2.85
CA GLN A 143 -10.49 -0.23 -1.92
C GLN A 143 -9.36 0.75 -2.24
N VAL A 144 -9.06 1.61 -1.27
CA VAL A 144 -8.00 2.59 -1.33
C VAL A 144 -6.72 1.97 -0.77
N PHE A 145 -5.63 2.10 -1.50
CA PHE A 145 -4.30 1.67 -1.08
C PHE A 145 -3.39 2.89 -1.04
N ILE A 146 -2.63 3.02 0.06
CA ILE A 146 -1.62 4.07 0.22
C ILE A 146 -0.25 3.39 0.35
N PHE A 147 0.58 3.60 -0.66
CA PHE A 147 1.97 3.15 -0.67
C PHE A 147 2.91 4.32 -0.42
N ALA A 148 4.05 4.07 0.22
CA ALA A 148 5.09 5.07 0.42
C ALA A 148 6.48 4.51 0.11
N SER A 149 7.37 5.38 -0.33
CA SER A 149 8.80 5.12 -0.44
C SER A 149 9.56 6.34 0.05
N LYS A 150 10.61 6.13 0.85
CA LYS A 150 11.45 7.21 1.33
C LYS A 150 12.26 7.78 0.17
N LEU A 151 12.20 9.10 -0.03
CA LEU A 151 13.05 9.79 -0.98
C LEU A 151 14.40 10.01 -0.32
N ASN A 152 15.44 9.39 -0.87
CA ASN A 152 16.80 9.72 -0.48
C ASN A 152 17.15 11.07 -1.12
N ASN A 153 17.23 12.12 -0.30
CA ASN A 153 17.85 13.39 -0.68
C ASN A 153 19.38 13.22 -0.77
N ASN A 154 19.86 12.37 -1.69
CA ASN A 154 21.25 12.41 -2.10
C ASN A 154 21.33 13.42 -3.24
N LYS A 155 21.59 14.68 -2.87
CA LYS A 155 22.33 15.60 -3.72
C LYS A 155 23.80 15.20 -3.74
#